data_AF-A0A2V7ZA33-F1
#
_entry.id   AF-A0A2V7ZA33-F1
#
_cell.length_a   1.000
_cell.length_b   1.000
_cell.length_c   1.000
_cell.angle_alpha   90.00
_cell.angle_beta   90.00
_cell.angle_gamma   90.00
#
_symmetry.space_group_name_H-M   'P 1'
#
loop_
_entity.id
_entity.type
_entity.pdbx_description
1 polymer ?
#
loop_
_entity_poly.entity_id
_entity_poly.type
_entity_poly.pdbx_seq_one_letter_code
_entity_poly.pdbx_strand_id
1 'polypeptide(L)'
;MTSNQTFLNEQLARHYGVSGVYGSHFRPVTLTDENRFGLLGKAAVLSVTSYSTRTAPTIRGKYLLENILAAPPPAPPANVPALEESSKDGKPRSVRDMLEVHRKNPACASCHARMDPLGLSLESFDAIGQWRTTDAGTPINAS
;
A
#
# COMPACT_ATOMS: atom_id res chain seq x y z
N MET A 1 6.39 -15.24 -6.28
CA MET A 1 5.02 -14.79 -5.95
C MET A 1 4.41 -14.00 -7.11
N THR A 2 4.24 -14.61 -8.29
CA THR A 2 3.97 -13.89 -9.56
C THR A 2 2.79 -14.46 -10.35
N SER A 3 1.97 -15.33 -9.74
CA SER A 3 0.84 -15.96 -10.43
C SER A 3 -0.16 -14.91 -10.93
N ASN A 4 -0.60 -15.05 -12.18
CA ASN A 4 -1.69 -14.28 -12.76
C ASN A 4 -3.07 -14.94 -12.55
N GLN A 5 -3.13 -16.09 -11.88
CA GLN A 5 -4.38 -16.79 -11.59
C GLN A 5 -4.98 -16.28 -10.27
N THR A 6 -6.29 -16.08 -10.23
CA THR A 6 -7.00 -15.72 -9.00
C THR A 6 -8.47 -16.15 -9.05
N PHE A 7 -9.21 -15.91 -7.96
CA PHE A 7 -10.64 -16.13 -7.90
C PHE A 7 -11.35 -14.80 -7.68
N LEU A 8 -12.37 -14.50 -8.49
CA LEU A 8 -13.16 -13.26 -8.39
C LEU A 8 -14.65 -13.58 -8.32
N ASN A 9 -15.40 -12.80 -7.55
CA ASN A 9 -16.84 -12.61 -7.71
C ASN A 9 -17.11 -11.27 -8.40
N GLU A 10 -18.36 -10.94 -8.71
CA GLU A 10 -18.69 -9.71 -9.45
C GLU A 10 -18.23 -8.43 -8.76
N GLN A 11 -18.35 -8.35 -7.42
CA GLN A 11 -17.93 -7.17 -6.67
C GLN A 11 -16.41 -6.93 -6.80
N LEU A 12 -15.60 -7.99 -6.60
CA LEU A 12 -14.16 -7.88 -6.70
C LEU A 12 -13.71 -7.69 -8.15
N ALA A 13 -14.39 -8.31 -9.10
CA ALA A 13 -14.12 -8.12 -10.53
C ALA A 13 -14.32 -6.66 -10.94
N ARG A 14 -15.42 -6.02 -10.53
CA ARG A 14 -15.64 -4.57 -10.72
C ARG A 14 -14.54 -3.74 -10.07
N HIS A 15 -14.14 -4.08 -8.85
CA HIS A 15 -13.05 -3.39 -8.15
C HIS A 15 -11.70 -3.54 -8.87
N TYR A 16 -11.45 -4.66 -9.55
CA TYR A 16 -10.25 -4.91 -10.35
C TYR A 16 -10.37 -4.47 -11.82
N GLY A 17 -11.52 -3.97 -12.27
CA GLY A 17 -11.75 -3.62 -13.68
C GLY A 17 -11.83 -4.84 -14.62
N VAL A 18 -12.13 -6.03 -14.09
CA VAL A 18 -12.28 -7.27 -14.86
C VAL A 18 -13.74 -7.46 -15.27
N SER A 19 -13.99 -7.60 -16.57
CA SER A 19 -15.32 -7.86 -17.13
C SER A 19 -15.64 -9.36 -17.22
N GLY A 20 -16.91 -9.71 -17.45
CA GLY A 20 -17.32 -11.11 -17.70
C GLY A 20 -17.51 -11.98 -16.45
N VAL A 21 -17.42 -11.41 -15.25
CA VAL A 21 -17.69 -12.09 -13.98
C VAL A 21 -18.99 -11.56 -13.38
N TYR A 22 -19.95 -12.45 -13.11
CA TYR A 22 -21.29 -12.10 -12.63
C TYR A 22 -21.69 -12.88 -11.39
N GLY A 23 -22.48 -12.29 -10.50
CA GLY A 23 -22.97 -12.93 -9.28
C GLY A 23 -21.95 -13.01 -8.13
N SER A 24 -22.41 -13.59 -7.02
CA SER A 24 -21.70 -13.61 -5.74
C SER A 24 -20.64 -14.71 -5.61
N HIS A 25 -20.71 -15.76 -6.45
CA HIS A 25 -19.80 -16.88 -6.39
C HIS A 25 -18.42 -16.55 -6.99
N PHE A 26 -17.38 -16.98 -6.28
CA PHE A 26 -16.01 -16.89 -6.77
C PHE A 26 -15.76 -17.89 -7.90
N ARG A 27 -15.09 -17.42 -8.96
CA ARG A 27 -14.70 -18.24 -10.10
C ARG A 27 -13.23 -17.99 -10.47
N PRO A 28 -12.52 -18.99 -11.01
CA PRO A 28 -11.15 -18.82 -11.46
C PRO A 28 -11.08 -17.83 -12.63
N VAL A 29 -10.10 -16.94 -12.59
CA VAL A 29 -9.85 -15.90 -13.59
C VAL A 29 -8.35 -15.76 -13.81
N THR A 30 -7.96 -15.66 -15.08
CA THR A 30 -6.62 -15.24 -15.49
C THR A 30 -6.60 -13.71 -15.58
N LEU A 31 -5.75 -13.07 -14.79
CA LEU A 31 -5.53 -11.62 -14.80
C LEU A 31 -4.61 -11.25 -15.97
N THR A 32 -4.89 -10.10 -16.58
CA THR A 32 -4.06 -9.48 -17.63
C THR A 32 -3.25 -8.29 -17.12
N ASP A 33 -3.70 -7.63 -16.05
CA ASP A 33 -2.97 -6.54 -15.39
C ASP A 33 -1.86 -7.10 -14.49
N GLU A 34 -0.61 -6.89 -14.89
CA GLU A 34 0.58 -7.35 -14.17
C GLU A 34 0.68 -6.78 -12.76
N ASN A 35 0.14 -5.59 -12.52
CA ASN A 35 0.13 -4.98 -11.19
C ASN A 35 -0.69 -5.81 -10.18
N ARG A 36 -1.66 -6.59 -10.68
CA ARG A 36 -2.52 -7.46 -9.86
C ARG A 36 -1.95 -8.85 -9.63
N PHE A 37 -0.77 -9.16 -10.17
CA PHE A 37 -0.17 -10.48 -10.06
C PHE A 37 0.31 -10.75 -8.63
N GLY A 38 0.32 -12.04 -8.28
CA GLY A 38 0.77 -12.48 -6.98
C GLY A 38 -0.06 -11.94 -5.80
N LEU A 39 0.53 -12.06 -4.61
CA LEU A 39 -0.13 -11.71 -3.35
C LEU A 39 -0.21 -10.18 -3.14
N LEU A 40 0.85 -9.46 -3.53
CA LEU A 40 0.98 -8.02 -3.25
C LEU A 40 0.08 -7.15 -4.14
N GLY A 41 -0.41 -7.67 -5.27
CA GLY A 41 -1.41 -7.00 -6.09
C GLY A 41 -2.86 -7.16 -5.60
N LYS A 42 -3.10 -7.91 -4.51
CA LYS A 42 -4.46 -8.22 -4.03
C LYS A 42 -4.97 -7.14 -3.07
N ALA A 43 -6.19 -6.66 -3.31
CA ALA A 43 -6.84 -5.63 -2.49
C ALA A 43 -6.93 -6.01 -1.02
N ALA A 44 -7.10 -7.29 -0.68
CA ALA A 44 -7.15 -7.75 0.71
C ALA A 44 -5.86 -7.40 1.49
N VAL A 45 -4.69 -7.68 0.88
CA VAL A 45 -3.38 -7.39 1.48
C VAL A 45 -3.15 -5.89 1.53
N LEU A 46 -3.46 -5.18 0.44
CA LEU A 46 -3.30 -3.72 0.36
C LEU A 46 -4.19 -2.99 1.38
N SER A 47 -5.40 -3.48 1.62
CA SER A 47 -6.37 -2.88 2.55
C SER A 47 -6.00 -3.13 4.00
N VAL A 48 -5.66 -4.37 4.37
CA VAL A 48 -5.33 -4.70 5.77
C VAL A 48 -4.02 -4.05 6.24
N THR A 49 -3.19 -3.61 5.30
CA THR A 49 -1.93 -2.90 5.55
C THR A 49 -2.03 -1.39 5.35
N SER A 50 -3.25 -0.84 5.28
CA SER A 50 -3.53 0.59 5.14
C SER A 50 -4.42 1.10 6.28
N TYR A 51 -4.50 2.42 6.44
CA TYR A 51 -5.53 3.03 7.28
C TYR A 51 -6.82 3.19 6.48
N SER A 52 -7.94 3.42 7.18
CA SER A 52 -9.24 3.69 6.53
C SER A 52 -9.24 4.95 5.68
N THR A 53 -8.34 5.90 5.96
CA THR A 53 -8.29 7.21 5.29
C THR A 53 -7.14 7.36 4.30
N ARG A 54 -6.13 6.48 4.34
CA ARG A 54 -4.92 6.57 3.50
C ARG A 54 -4.10 5.29 3.48
N THR A 55 -3.19 5.20 2.51
CA THR A 55 -2.11 4.20 2.50
C THR A 55 -1.19 4.37 3.70
N ALA A 56 -0.48 3.30 4.06
CA ALA A 56 0.50 3.31 5.13
C ALA A 56 1.78 2.55 4.71
N PRO A 57 2.70 3.19 3.96
CA PRO A 57 3.93 2.54 3.48
C PRO A 57 4.73 1.86 4.58
N THR A 58 4.88 2.47 5.75
CA THR A 58 5.59 1.85 6.87
C THR A 58 4.92 0.55 7.34
N ILE A 59 3.58 0.51 7.39
CA ILE A 59 2.83 -0.70 7.78
C ILE A 59 2.91 -1.77 6.68
N ARG A 60 2.79 -1.39 5.40
CA ARG A 60 3.01 -2.28 4.25
C ARG A 60 4.40 -2.91 4.28
N GLY A 61 5.43 -2.07 4.43
CA GLY A 61 6.81 -2.51 4.52
C GLY A 61 7.07 -3.44 5.69
N LYS A 62 6.52 -3.11 6.87
CA LYS A 62 6.54 -4.00 8.04
C LYS A 62 5.90 -5.35 7.72
N TYR A 63 4.72 -5.38 7.12
CA TYR A 63 4.04 -6.63 6.76
C TYR A 63 4.90 -7.50 5.83
N LEU A 64 5.55 -6.91 4.83
CA LEU A 64 6.48 -7.61 3.93
C LEU A 64 7.68 -8.19 4.71
N LEU A 65 8.29 -7.40 5.58
CA LEU A 65 9.43 -7.83 6.39
C LEU A 65 9.07 -9.01 7.31
N GLU A 66 7.93 -8.92 7.99
CA GLU A 66 7.49 -9.92 8.97
C GLU A 66 6.97 -11.20 8.31
N ASN A 67 6.10 -11.07 7.31
CA ASN A 67 5.30 -12.20 6.80
C ASN A 67 5.88 -12.83 5.54
N ILE A 68 6.80 -12.15 4.85
CA ILE A 68 7.36 -12.62 3.57
C ILE A 68 8.87 -12.81 3.68
N LEU A 69 9.59 -11.84 4.26
CA LEU A 69 11.06 -11.82 4.26
C LEU A 69 11.69 -12.40 5.54
N ALA A 70 10.89 -12.82 6.52
CA ALA A 70 11.35 -13.36 7.81
C ALA A 70 12.37 -12.45 8.53
N ALA A 71 12.22 -11.13 8.37
CA ALA A 71 13.13 -10.11 8.89
C ALA A 71 12.34 -9.05 9.68
N PRO A 72 11.60 -9.44 10.73
CA PRO A 72 10.71 -8.53 11.46
C PRO A 72 11.48 -7.29 11.96
N PRO A 73 10.93 -6.07 11.76
CA PRO A 73 11.55 -4.87 12.32
C PRO A 73 11.43 -4.86 13.86
N PRO A 74 12.25 -4.06 14.56
CA PRO A 74 12.12 -3.91 16.01
C PRO A 74 10.76 -3.34 16.39
N ALA A 75 10.33 -3.56 17.64
CA ALA A 75 9.10 -2.99 18.16
C ALA A 75 9.10 -1.45 18.01
N PRO A 76 7.94 -0.83 17.70
CA PRO A 76 7.86 0.62 17.59
C PRO A 76 8.19 1.28 18.94
N PRO A 77 8.85 2.45 18.93
CA PRO A 77 9.06 3.23 20.14
C PRO A 77 7.74 3.56 20.84
N ALA A 78 7.75 3.69 22.17
CA ALA A 78 6.62 4.26 22.89
C ALA A 78 6.44 5.73 22.45
N ASN A 79 5.19 6.15 22.20
CA ASN A 79 4.81 7.51 21.80
C ASN A 79 5.34 7.99 20.42
N VAL A 80 5.08 7.22 19.35
CA VAL A 80 5.29 7.73 17.98
C VAL A 80 4.24 8.80 17.66
N PRO A 81 4.63 10.03 17.26
CA PRO A 81 3.68 11.05 16.87
C PRO A 81 2.98 10.68 15.56
N ALA A 82 1.72 11.12 15.41
CA ALA A 82 1.00 10.97 14.15
C ALA A 82 1.70 11.75 13.01
N LEU A 83 1.51 11.27 11.77
CA LEU A 83 1.94 12.00 10.58
C LEU A 83 1.11 13.28 10.43
N GLU A 84 1.78 14.40 10.13
CA GLU A 84 1.10 15.65 9.80
C GLU A 84 0.45 15.54 8.40
N GLU A 85 -0.87 15.47 8.36
CA GLU A 85 -1.64 15.23 7.12
C GLU A 85 -1.66 16.43 6.15
N SER A 86 -1.38 17.64 6.65
CA SER A 86 -1.39 18.88 5.87
C SER A 86 -0.08 19.66 5.99
N SER A 87 0.28 20.40 4.94
CA SER A 87 1.36 21.38 5.03
C SER A 87 0.98 22.57 5.90
N LYS A 88 1.97 23.39 6.29
CA LYS A 88 1.75 24.64 7.03
C LYS A 88 0.82 25.62 6.30
N ASP A 89 0.70 25.47 4.97
CA ASP A 89 -0.15 26.29 4.10
C ASP A 89 -1.55 25.66 3.88
N GLY A 90 -1.89 24.60 4.61
CA GLY A 90 -3.19 23.92 4.53
C GLY A 90 -3.38 23.03 3.30
N LYS A 91 -2.35 22.84 2.47
CA LYS A 91 -2.42 21.97 1.30
C LYS A 91 -2.26 20.49 1.72
N PRO A 92 -3.04 19.56 1.13
CA PRO A 92 -2.81 18.13 1.32
C PRO A 92 -1.39 17.76 0.90
N ARG A 93 -0.73 16.92 1.69
CA ARG A 93 0.56 16.32 1.32
C ARG A 93 0.34 14.95 0.74
N SER A 94 1.22 14.51 -0.16
CA SER A 94 1.29 13.09 -0.50
C SER A 94 1.79 12.32 0.74
N VAL A 95 1.43 11.04 0.84
CA VAL A 95 1.93 10.17 1.92
C VAL A 95 3.45 10.07 1.88
N ARG A 96 4.05 10.16 0.69
CA ARG A 96 5.51 10.26 0.53
C ARG A 96 6.07 11.52 1.20
N ASP A 97 5.49 12.69 0.92
CA ASP A 97 5.96 13.95 1.52
C ASP A 97 5.79 13.94 3.04
N MET A 98 4.68 13.37 3.55
CA MET A 98 4.47 13.21 4.99
C MET A 98 5.57 12.36 5.62
N LEU A 99 5.93 11.23 4.99
CA LEU A 99 6.99 10.34 5.47
C LEU A 99 8.37 11.00 5.39
N GLU A 100 8.66 11.74 4.33
CA GLU A 100 9.92 12.47 4.19
C GLU A 100 10.10 13.51 5.31
N VAL A 101 9.04 14.24 5.66
CA VAL A 101 9.05 15.16 6.82
C VAL A 101 9.27 14.40 8.11
N HIS A 102 8.54 13.30 8.34
CA HIS A 102 8.63 12.50 9.57
C HIS A 102 10.03 11.89 9.79
N ARG A 103 10.66 11.42 8.70
CA ARG A 103 12.00 10.81 8.73
C ARG A 103 13.13 11.81 8.90
N LYS A 104 12.88 13.12 8.91
CA LYS A 104 13.89 14.12 9.27
C LYS A 104 14.36 13.94 10.72
N ASN A 105 13.56 13.32 11.58
CA ASN A 105 13.99 12.93 12.92
C ASN A 105 14.94 11.71 12.82
N PRO A 106 16.22 11.84 13.24
CA PRO A 106 17.17 10.74 13.19
C PRO A 106 16.72 9.48 13.96
N ALA A 107 15.92 9.65 15.02
CA ALA A 107 15.38 8.54 15.79
C ALA A 107 14.38 7.69 14.98
N CYS A 108 13.64 8.30 14.05
CA CYS A 108 12.65 7.63 13.20
C CYS A 108 13.31 7.03 11.94
N ALA A 109 14.32 7.72 11.38
CA ALA A 109 14.95 7.36 10.12
C ALA A 109 15.54 5.93 10.11
N SER A 110 16.13 5.49 11.23
CA SER A 110 16.82 4.21 11.35
C SER A 110 15.90 3.01 11.12
N CYS A 111 14.71 3.02 11.71
CA CYS A 111 13.72 1.94 11.56
C CYS A 111 13.00 2.05 10.20
N HIS A 112 12.64 3.27 9.79
CA HIS A 112 11.95 3.52 8.53
C HIS A 112 12.78 3.16 7.29
N ALA A 113 14.11 3.24 7.36
CA ALA A 113 15.01 2.93 6.24
C ALA A 113 14.81 1.51 5.66
N ARG A 114 14.32 0.56 6.47
CA ARG A 114 14.06 -0.82 6.03
C ARG A 114 12.62 -1.05 5.55
N MET A 115 11.64 -0.38 6.17
CA MET A 115 10.22 -0.60 5.90
C MET A 115 9.73 0.27 4.74
N ASP A 116 10.02 1.56 4.78
CA ASP A 116 9.39 2.52 3.88
C ASP A 116 9.68 2.26 2.41
N PRO A 117 10.90 1.91 1.97
CA PRO A 117 11.14 1.60 0.56
C PRO A 117 10.26 0.44 0.05
N LEU A 118 10.07 -0.59 0.86
CA LEU A 118 9.21 -1.73 0.51
C LEU A 118 7.75 -1.31 0.43
N GLY A 119 7.28 -0.48 1.36
CA GLY A 119 5.91 0.02 1.34
C GLY A 119 5.63 0.99 0.20
N LEU A 120 6.56 1.90 -0.06
CA LEU A 120 6.46 2.89 -1.14
C LEU A 120 6.45 2.23 -2.52
N SER A 121 7.08 1.06 -2.67
CA SER A 121 6.97 0.26 -3.90
C SER A 121 5.54 -0.15 -4.26
N LEU A 122 4.62 -0.14 -3.28
CA LEU A 122 3.20 -0.44 -3.46
C LEU A 122 2.33 0.81 -3.50
N GLU A 123 2.90 2.01 -3.54
CA GLU A 123 2.14 3.25 -3.37
C GLU A 123 1.24 3.62 -4.57
N SER A 124 1.51 3.00 -5.73
CA SER A 124 0.61 2.99 -6.89
C SER A 124 -0.73 2.30 -6.60
N PHE A 125 -0.87 1.64 -5.46
CA PHE A 125 -2.16 1.19 -4.93
C PHE A 125 -2.63 2.09 -3.79
N ASP A 126 -3.87 2.55 -3.87
CA ASP A 126 -4.54 3.30 -2.80
C ASP A 126 -4.85 2.42 -1.57
N ALA A 127 -5.55 2.99 -0.59
CA ALA A 127 -5.86 2.34 0.68
C ALA A 127 -6.74 1.09 0.53
N ILE A 128 -7.60 1.02 -0.49
CA ILE A 128 -8.46 -0.14 -0.77
C ILE A 128 -7.88 -1.03 -1.87
N GLY A 129 -6.69 -0.70 -2.35
CA GLY A 129 -5.97 -1.43 -3.38
C GLY A 129 -6.42 -1.10 -4.80
N GLN A 130 -7.03 0.05 -5.10
CA GLN A 130 -7.18 0.51 -6.48
C GLN A 130 -5.88 1.08 -7.02
N TRP A 131 -5.63 0.88 -8.31
CA TRP A 131 -4.47 1.46 -8.98
C TRP A 131 -4.67 2.97 -9.16
N ARG A 132 -3.64 3.74 -8.90
CA ARG A 132 -3.61 5.20 -9.04
C ARG A 132 -2.25 5.68 -9.49
N THR A 133 -2.23 6.86 -10.11
CA THR A 133 -1.00 7.50 -10.62
C THR A 133 -0.68 8.82 -9.91
N THR A 134 -1.59 9.32 -9.07
CA THR A 134 -1.40 10.55 -8.32
C THR A 134 -1.81 10.40 -6.85
N ASP A 135 -1.16 11.18 -5.99
CA ASP A 135 -1.44 11.32 -4.57
C ASP A 135 -1.40 12.81 -4.19
N ALA A 136 -2.45 13.32 -3.56
CA ALA A 136 -2.57 14.75 -3.23
C ALA A 136 -2.29 15.71 -4.40
N GLY A 137 -2.64 15.32 -5.64
CA GLY A 137 -2.40 16.12 -6.85
C GLY A 137 -0.96 16.06 -7.37
N THR A 138 -0.10 15.23 -6.78
CA THR A 138 1.29 14.99 -7.23
C THR A 138 1.42 13.61 -7.87
N PRO A 139 2.26 13.42 -8.90
CA PRO A 139 2.55 12.09 -9.44
C PRO A 139 3.14 11.17 -8.37
N ILE A 140 2.67 9.92 -8.32
CA ILE A 140 3.20 8.93 -7.39
C ILE A 140 4.63 8.56 -7.78
N ASN A 141 5.54 8.63 -6.81
CA ASN A 141 6.86 8.04 -6.90
C ASN A 141 6.94 6.80 -6.01
N ALA A 142 6.83 5.62 -6.64
CA ALA A 142 6.93 4.31 -5.99
C ALA A 142 8.37 3.78 -5.87
N SER A 143 9.38 4.65 -6.08
CA SER A 143 10.81 4.29 -6.13
C SER A 143 11.60 4.84 -4.93
#